data_AF-A0A0G9LFD1-F1
#
_entry.id   AF-A0A0G9LFD1-F1
#
_cell.length_a   1.000
_cell.length_b   1.000
_cell.length_c   1.000
_cell.angle_alpha   90.00
_cell.angle_beta   90.00
_cell.angle_gamma   90.00
#
_symmetry.space_group_name_H-M   'P 1'
#
loop_
_entity.id
_entity.type
_entity.pdbx_description
1 polymer ?
#
loop_
_entity_poly.entity_id
_entity_poly.type
_entity_poly.pdbx_seq_one_letter_code
_entity_poly.pdbx_strand_id
1 'polypeptide(L)' 'MSGIQRKYSKETKLKAVDMHLNQHIGANTIAKELGLSEKKRVYDWVKK' A
#
# COMPACT_ATOMS: atom_id res chain seq x y z
N MET A 1 16.02 13.39 -12.32
CA MET A 1 15.71 12.67 -11.06
C MET A 1 15.01 11.37 -11.41
N SER A 2 15.78 10.28 -11.53
CA SER A 2 15.26 8.95 -11.85
C SER A 2 14.43 8.47 -10.65
N GLY A 3 13.12 8.52 -10.77
CA GLY A 3 12.21 8.02 -9.74
C GLY A 3 12.47 6.54 -9.51
N ILE A 4 13.20 6.21 -8.45
CA ILE A 4 13.37 4.85 -7.98
C ILE A 4 11.97 4.38 -7.58
N GLN A 5 11.27 3.71 -8.50
CA GLN A 5 10.08 2.95 -8.15
C GLN A 5 10.55 1.88 -7.17
N ARG A 6 10.40 2.16 -5.86
CA ARG A 6 10.61 1.15 -4.83
C ARG A 6 9.72 -0.03 -5.22
N LYS A 7 10.33 -1.12 -5.68
CA LYS A 7 9.62 -2.36 -5.97
C LYS A 7 9.17 -2.91 -4.61
N TYR A 8 7.93 -2.62 -4.23
CA TYR A 8 7.32 -3.29 -3.09
C TYR A 8 7.12 -4.76 -3.43
N SER A 9 7.57 -5.62 -2.52
CA SER A 9 7.36 -7.06 -2.60
C SER A 9 5.87 -7.38 -2.66
N LYS A 10 5.51 -8.52 -3.27
CA LYS A 10 4.12 -8.99 -3.33
C LYS A 10 3.49 -9.09 -1.93
N GLU A 11 4.27 -9.51 -0.93
CA GLU A 11 3.85 -9.57 0.47
C GLU A 11 3.40 -8.21 1.02
N THR A 12 4.13 -7.13 0.74
CA THR A 12 3.74 -5.78 1.17
C THR A 12 2.43 -5.35 0.53
N LYS A 13 2.21 -5.72 -0.74
CA LYS A 13 0.96 -5.42 -1.45
C LYS A 13 -0.22 -6.18 -0.86
N LEU A 14 -0.04 -7.49 -0.63
CA LEU A 14 -1.06 -8.34 -0.03
C LEU A 14 -1.41 -7.86 1.38
N LYS A 15 -0.40 -7.54 2.20
CA LYS A 15 -0.63 -6.99 3.55
C LYS A 15 -1.39 -5.67 3.52
N ALA A 16 -1.07 -4.78 2.58
CA ALA A 16 -1.81 -3.52 2.40
C ALA A 16 -3.28 -3.74 2.01
N VAL A 17 -3.54 -4.67 1.09
CA VAL A 17 -4.90 -5.01 0.64
C VAL A 17 -5.69 -5.67 1.77
N ASP A 18 -5.08 -6.61 2.48
CA ASP A 18 -5.67 -7.30 3.63
C ASP A 18 -6.05 -6.31 4.75
N MET A 19 -5.15 -5.42 5.14
CA MET A 19 -5.45 -4.38 6.13
C MET A 19 -6.57 -3.43 5.68
N HIS A 20 -6.70 -3.18 4.38
CA HIS A 20 -7.75 -2.30 3.87
C HIS A 20 -9.12 -3.00 3.82
N LEU A 21 -9.16 -4.26 3.38
CA LEU A 21 -10.39 -5.02 3.18
C LEU A 21 -10.88 -5.74 4.44
N ASN A 22 -9.99 -6.40 5.19
CA ASN A 22 -10.35 -7.18 6.38
C ASN A 22 -10.37 -6.32 7.65
N GLN A 23 -9.43 -5.38 7.79
CA GLN A 23 -9.33 -4.55 9.00
C GLN A 23 -10.03 -3.19 8.86
N HIS A 24 -10.59 -2.88 7.68
CA HIS A 24 -11.20 -1.59 7.36
C HIS A 24 -10.30 -0.39 7.67
N ILE A 25 -8.98 -0.58 7.62
CA ILE A 25 -8.02 0.48 7.93
C ILE A 25 -7.90 1.42 6.72
N GLY A 26 -7.92 2.72 6.99
CA GLY A 26 -7.74 3.74 5.96
C GLY A 26 -6.38 3.61 5.27
N ALA A 27 -6.36 3.80 3.95
CA ALA A 27 -5.16 3.75 3.11
C ALA A 27 -4.02 4.66 3.60
N ASN A 28 -4.34 5.76 4.29
CA ASN A 28 -3.36 6.66 4.89
C ASN A 28 -2.58 6.02 6.05
N THR A 29 -3.30 5.28 6.90
CA THR A 29 -2.71 4.56 8.04
C THR A 29 -1.88 3.37 7.52
N ILE A 30 -2.42 2.61 6.58
CA ILE A 30 -1.71 1.49 5.93
C ILE A 30 -0.43 1.97 5.24
N ALA A 31 -0.48 3.12 4.58
CA ALA A 31 0.70 3.72 3.97
C ALA A 31 1.77 4.08 5.00
N LYS A 32 1.40 4.64 6.16
CA LYS A 32 2.35 4.91 7.24
C LYS A 32 2.94 3.63 7.83
N GLU A 33 2.09 2.66 8.16
CA GLU A 33 2.48 1.36 8.72
C GLU A 33 3.44 0.58 7.81
N LEU A 34 3.21 0.64 6.50
CA LEU A 34 4.02 -0.07 5.51
C LEU A 34 5.13 0.78 4.89
N GLY A 35 5.35 2.01 5.38
CA GLY A 35 6.37 2.93 4.86
C GLY A 35 6.16 3.33 3.39
N LEU A 36 4.92 3.30 2.92
CA LEU A 36 4.52 3.73 1.59
C LEU A 36 4.51 5.26 1.54
N SER A 37 5.12 5.79 0.48
CA SER A 37 5.17 7.23 0.25
C SER A 37 3.79 7.82 -0.05
N GLU A 38 2.87 7.02 -0.60
CA GLU A 38 1.60 7.51 -1.14
C GLU A 38 0.46 6.55 -0.82
N LYS A 39 -0.59 7.06 -0.16
CA LYS A 39 -1.85 6.33 0.09
C LYS A 39 -2.53 5.84 -1.20
N LYS A 40 -2.29 6.53 -2.33
CA LYS A 40 -2.83 6.17 -3.64
C LYS A 40 -2.41 4.77 -4.09
N ARG A 41 -1.21 4.31 -3.69
CA ARG A 41 -0.73 2.94 -3.98
C ARG A 41 -1.58 1.86 -3.33
N VAL A 42 -2.09 2.10 -2.12
CA VAL A 42 -2.96 1.14 -1.43
C VAL A 42 -4.26 0.98 -2.23
N TYR A 43 -4.88 2.09 -2.65
CA TYR A 43 -6.07 2.04 -3.51
C TYR A 43 -5.80 1.37 -4.86
N ASP A 44 -4.64 1.64 -5.46
CA ASP A 44 -4.25 1.01 -6.72
C ASP A 44 -4.13 -0.51 -6.59
N TRP A 45 -3.64 -1.01 -5.44
CA TRP A 45 -3.54 -2.45 -5.18
C TRP A 45 -4.87 -3.09 -4.79
N VAL A 46 -5.76 -2.35 -4.12
CA VAL A 46 -7.10 -2.84 -3.79
C VAL A 46 -7.99 -2.93 -5.03
N LYS A 47 -7.81 -2.01 -5.99
CA LYS A 47 -8.59 -1.95 -7.24
C LYS A 47 -8.13 -2.95 -8.30
N LYS A 48 -6.92 -3.49 -8.18
CA LYS A 48 -6.27 -4.33 -9.18
C LYS A 48 -6.51 -5.81 -8.91
#